data_AF-A0A1E7HGL3-F1
#
_entry.id   AF-A0A1E7HGL3-F1
#
_cell.length_a   1.000
_cell.length_b   1.000
_cell.length_c   1.000
_cell.angle_alpha   90.00
_cell.angle_beta   90.00
_cell.angle_gamma   90.00
#
_symmetry.space_group_name_H-M   'P 1'
#
loop_
_entity.id
_entity.type
_entity.pdbx_description
1 polymer ?
#
loop_
_entity_poly.entity_id
_entity_poly.type
_entity_poly.pdbx_seq_one_letter_code
_entity_poly.pdbx_strand_id
1 'polypeptide(L)'
;MKGQGFICFSCCALVILLGASWCLAEIQPVPLLETDCGKCHQDVVKHVAERGALHTEVGCLECHVEHPPAGENAIPTCDDCHGAEDSVHYGLKECKTCHHPHYPLEMDFATMGGGKAVCLTCHPDQCKELEADPSEHTPLDCKECHVVHGNEGIPECGACHGADESVHYALKECSTCHHAHYPLKMDFAQLSDARVVCLTCHPDQGSQMEAEPSEHAGLDCNECHLAHGEATECTGCHEPHSQEMVYNDCLSCHKPHAPVAVRYGDDLTSNMCSSCHEEEGAALAKSTKAHHELRCVECHESEHMATSGCEVCHDAKPHSSFMHEKTPNCLDCHRDPHALAE
;
A
#
# COMPACT_ATOMS: atom_id res chain seq x y z
N MET A 1 8.71 -106.22 53.87
CA MET A 1 8.35 -107.66 53.75
C MET A 1 7.70 -107.87 52.40
N LYS A 2 8.06 -108.99 51.75
CA LYS A 2 7.65 -109.44 50.41
C LYS A 2 6.15 -109.74 50.30
N GLY A 3 5.64 -109.77 49.07
CA GLY A 3 4.49 -110.58 48.62
C GLY A 3 3.44 -109.76 47.88
N GLN A 4 3.33 -109.81 46.53
CA GLN A 4 2.68 -110.84 45.70
C GLN A 4 1.21 -111.08 46.14
N GLY A 5 0.17 -111.14 45.31
CA GLY A 5 -0.09 -111.09 43.86
C GLY A 5 -1.64 -111.07 43.71
N PHE A 6 -2.19 -110.30 42.77
CA PHE A 6 -2.84 -110.74 41.52
C PHE A 6 -4.11 -111.63 41.62
N ILE A 7 -5.06 -111.31 40.70
CA ILE A 7 -6.28 -112.04 40.24
C ILE A 7 -7.58 -111.56 40.93
N CYS A 8 -8.36 -110.63 40.36
CA CYS A 8 -9.23 -110.70 39.16
C CYS A 8 -10.53 -111.51 39.39
N PHE A 9 -11.70 -110.85 39.35
CA PHE A 9 -12.84 -111.34 38.58
C PHE A 9 -13.83 -110.20 38.27
N SER A 10 -14.13 -110.13 36.98
CA SER A 10 -15.05 -109.26 36.26
C SER A 10 -16.51 -109.41 36.70
N CYS A 11 -17.28 -108.31 36.71
CA CYS A 11 -18.63 -108.30 36.14
C CYS A 11 -19.20 -106.87 35.98
N CYS A 12 -19.44 -106.50 34.71
CA CYS A 12 -20.51 -105.66 34.14
C CYS A 12 -21.24 -104.65 35.06
N ALA A 13 -21.06 -103.33 34.84
CA ALA A 13 -21.72 -102.50 33.81
C ALA A 13 -23.10 -101.94 34.23
N LEU A 14 -23.14 -100.65 34.59
CA LEU A 14 -24.11 -99.69 34.04
C LEU A 14 -23.58 -98.26 34.28
N VAL A 15 -23.04 -97.66 33.22
CA VAL A 15 -22.49 -96.29 33.22
C VAL A 15 -23.65 -95.30 33.11
N ILE A 16 -23.81 -94.46 34.12
CA ILE A 16 -24.73 -93.32 34.12
C ILE A 16 -24.12 -92.22 33.24
N LEU A 17 -24.66 -92.05 32.03
CA LEU A 17 -24.41 -90.91 31.15
C LEU A 17 -25.15 -89.67 31.70
N LEU A 18 -24.48 -88.89 32.54
CA LEU A 18 -24.86 -87.50 32.82
C LEU A 18 -24.16 -86.61 31.79
N GLY A 19 -24.93 -86.12 30.82
CA GLY A 19 -24.47 -85.16 29.83
C GLY A 19 -24.13 -83.83 30.49
N ALA A 20 -22.83 -83.59 30.68
CA ALA A 20 -22.31 -82.25 30.92
C ALA A 20 -22.25 -81.52 29.57
N SER A 21 -23.35 -80.87 29.18
CA SER A 21 -23.32 -79.83 28.16
C SER A 21 -22.52 -78.66 28.72
N TRP A 22 -21.23 -78.61 28.42
CA TRP A 22 -20.46 -77.38 28.53
C TRP A 22 -20.96 -76.41 27.45
N CYS A 23 -21.93 -75.56 27.82
CA CYS A 23 -22.16 -74.31 27.12
C CYS A 23 -20.92 -73.44 27.32
N LEU A 24 -20.04 -73.39 26.32
CA LEU A 24 -19.16 -72.24 26.14
C LEU A 24 -20.07 -71.07 25.75
N ALA A 25 -20.52 -70.31 26.74
CA ALA A 25 -21.10 -69.01 26.48
C ALA A 25 -19.95 -68.10 26.04
N GLU A 26 -19.81 -67.85 24.74
CA GLU A 26 -19.02 -66.72 24.25
C GLU A 26 -19.57 -65.45 24.90
N ILE A 27 -18.76 -64.80 25.73
CA ILE A 27 -19.05 -63.44 26.21
C ILE A 27 -18.92 -62.56 24.99
N GLN A 28 -20.04 -62.25 24.34
CA GLN A 28 -20.04 -61.26 23.27
C GLN A 28 -19.82 -59.88 23.91
N PRO A 29 -18.81 -59.12 23.46
CA PRO A 29 -18.62 -57.76 23.96
C PRO A 29 -19.87 -56.94 23.64
N VAL A 30 -20.42 -56.26 24.65
CA VAL A 30 -21.53 -55.31 24.45
C VAL A 30 -20.95 -54.11 23.70
N PRO A 31 -21.46 -53.78 22.50
CA PRO A 31 -20.97 -52.63 21.75
C PRO A 31 -21.31 -51.33 22.49
N LEU A 32 -20.41 -50.35 22.40
CA LEU A 32 -20.64 -49.01 22.92
C LEU A 32 -21.78 -48.34 22.14
N LEU A 33 -22.70 -47.66 22.84
CA LEU A 33 -23.78 -46.89 22.22
C LEU A 33 -23.48 -45.38 22.31
N GLU A 34 -24.05 -44.60 21.40
CA GLU A 34 -23.97 -43.12 21.41
C GLU A 34 -24.34 -42.51 22.78
N THR A 35 -25.37 -43.07 23.42
CA THR A 35 -25.83 -42.60 24.73
C THR A 35 -24.87 -42.92 25.88
N ASP A 36 -23.86 -43.76 25.66
CA ASP A 36 -22.86 -44.10 26.68
C ASP A 36 -21.77 -43.03 26.80
N CYS A 37 -21.50 -42.26 25.74
CA CYS A 37 -20.42 -41.26 25.69
C CYS A 37 -20.58 -40.20 26.80
N GLY A 38 -21.80 -39.68 26.98
CA GLY A 38 -22.13 -38.69 27.99
C GLY A 38 -22.03 -39.20 29.44
N LYS A 39 -21.87 -40.50 29.68
CA LYS A 39 -21.65 -41.02 31.04
C LYS A 39 -20.25 -40.67 31.57
N CYS A 40 -19.27 -40.52 30.67
CA CYS A 40 -17.87 -40.25 31.00
C CYS A 40 -17.37 -38.92 30.42
N HIS A 41 -17.89 -38.47 29.28
CA HIS A 41 -17.44 -37.28 28.54
C HIS A 41 -18.49 -36.16 28.56
N GLN A 42 -19.04 -35.85 29.74
CA GLN A 42 -20.13 -34.87 29.90
C GLN A 42 -19.80 -33.50 29.31
N ASP A 43 -18.60 -32.98 29.60
CA ASP A 43 -18.18 -31.67 29.12
C ASP A 43 -17.99 -31.66 27.60
N VAL A 44 -17.45 -32.74 27.03
CA VAL A 44 -17.28 -32.87 25.58
C VAL A 44 -18.63 -32.91 24.86
N VAL A 45 -19.57 -33.73 25.36
CA VAL A 45 -20.93 -33.80 24.79
C VAL A 45 -21.61 -32.42 24.85
N LYS A 46 -21.42 -31.69 25.96
CA LYS A 46 -21.91 -30.33 26.10
C LYS A 46 -21.25 -29.38 25.10
N HIS A 47 -19.93 -29.43 24.94
CA HIS A 47 -19.21 -28.59 24.00
C HIS A 47 -19.66 -28.82 22.55
N VAL A 48 -19.78 -30.08 22.12
CA VAL A 48 -20.29 -30.41 20.78
C VAL A 48 -21.70 -29.90 20.60
N ALA A 49 -22.59 -30.12 21.57
CA ALA A 49 -23.97 -29.64 21.50
C ALA A 49 -24.10 -28.11 21.42
N GLU A 50 -23.24 -27.37 22.11
CA GLU A 50 -23.29 -25.91 22.17
C GLU A 50 -22.50 -25.23 21.02
N ARG A 51 -21.41 -25.86 20.56
CA ARG A 51 -20.36 -25.20 19.74
C ARG A 51 -19.80 -26.08 18.62
N GLY A 52 -20.34 -27.29 18.44
CA GLY A 52 -19.88 -28.25 17.41
C GLY A 52 -20.17 -27.80 15.97
N ALA A 53 -20.95 -26.74 15.78
CA ALA A 53 -21.43 -26.31 14.47
C ALA A 53 -22.10 -27.47 13.73
N LEU A 54 -21.78 -27.71 12.46
CA LEU A 54 -22.35 -28.83 11.69
C LEU A 54 -21.99 -30.22 12.25
N HIS A 55 -20.99 -30.32 13.13
CA HIS A 55 -20.64 -31.59 13.78
C HIS A 55 -21.65 -32.03 14.84
N THR A 56 -22.67 -31.21 15.16
CA THR A 56 -23.82 -31.68 15.96
C THR A 56 -24.62 -32.77 15.27
N GLU A 57 -24.53 -32.84 13.93
CA GLU A 57 -25.21 -33.84 13.11
C GLU A 57 -24.37 -35.11 12.92
N VAL A 58 -23.13 -35.14 13.42
CA VAL A 58 -22.21 -36.28 13.34
C VAL A 58 -22.26 -37.04 14.66
N GLY A 59 -22.55 -38.35 14.61
CA GLY A 59 -22.56 -39.22 15.78
C GLY A 59 -21.19 -39.34 16.45
N CYS A 60 -21.16 -39.57 17.76
CA CYS A 60 -19.91 -39.72 18.50
C CYS A 60 -19.11 -40.90 17.94
N LEU A 61 -19.76 -42.01 17.58
CA LEU A 61 -19.11 -43.20 17.02
C LEU A 61 -18.83 -43.09 15.52
N GLU A 62 -19.38 -42.09 14.84
CA GLU A 62 -19.04 -41.78 13.44
C GLU A 62 -17.71 -41.03 13.35
N CYS A 63 -17.42 -40.20 14.36
CA CYS A 63 -16.12 -39.54 14.52
C CYS A 63 -15.14 -40.37 15.38
N HIS A 64 -15.62 -41.15 16.35
CA HIS A 64 -14.78 -42.00 17.21
C HIS A 64 -14.85 -43.47 16.79
N VAL A 65 -13.98 -43.88 15.86
CA VAL A 65 -13.92 -45.25 15.33
C VAL A 65 -13.25 -46.24 16.29
N GLU A 66 -12.43 -45.73 17.22
CA GLU A 66 -11.79 -46.50 18.29
C GLU A 66 -12.01 -45.83 19.65
N HIS A 67 -12.01 -46.62 20.72
CA HIS A 67 -12.10 -46.12 22.09
C HIS A 67 -10.96 -46.70 22.95
N PRO A 68 -10.10 -45.87 23.59
CA PRO A 68 -9.02 -46.35 24.44
C PRO A 68 -9.50 -47.23 25.61
N PRO A 69 -8.76 -48.28 26.01
CA PRO A 69 -7.46 -48.72 25.49
C PRO A 69 -7.55 -49.66 24.27
N ALA A 70 -8.75 -49.88 23.71
CA ALA A 70 -8.93 -50.81 22.59
C ALA A 70 -8.29 -50.30 21.28
N GLY A 71 -7.99 -49.00 21.20
CA GLY A 71 -7.27 -48.37 20.10
C GLY A 71 -6.64 -47.04 20.53
N GLU A 72 -5.76 -46.53 19.69
CA GLU A 72 -5.01 -45.28 19.91
C GLU A 72 -5.41 -44.17 18.92
N ASN A 73 -6.13 -44.52 17.85
CA ASN A 73 -6.52 -43.60 16.78
C ASN A 73 -8.04 -43.40 16.81
N ALA A 74 -8.51 -42.86 17.93
CA ALA A 74 -9.94 -42.67 18.14
C ALA A 74 -10.58 -41.80 17.06
N ILE A 75 -9.91 -40.73 16.62
CA ILE A 75 -10.44 -39.75 15.67
C ILE A 75 -9.73 -39.94 14.30
N PRO A 76 -10.46 -40.09 13.18
CA PRO A 76 -9.90 -40.15 11.84
C PRO A 76 -9.28 -38.79 11.44
N THR A 77 -8.61 -38.73 10.29
CA THR A 77 -8.07 -37.45 9.83
C THR A 77 -9.19 -36.58 9.29
N CYS A 78 -9.06 -35.26 9.44
CA CYS A 78 -10.11 -34.32 9.03
C CYS A 78 -10.41 -34.41 7.52
N ASP A 79 -9.39 -34.73 6.71
CA ASP A 79 -9.48 -34.88 5.25
C ASP A 79 -10.20 -36.15 4.79
N ASP A 80 -10.53 -37.08 5.70
CA ASP A 80 -11.43 -38.20 5.39
C ASP A 80 -12.87 -37.73 5.12
N CYS A 81 -13.24 -36.55 5.63
CA CYS A 81 -14.57 -35.95 5.46
C CYS A 81 -14.54 -34.54 4.83
N HIS A 82 -13.44 -33.80 4.99
CA HIS A 82 -13.28 -32.44 4.46
C HIS A 82 -12.31 -32.43 3.27
N GLY A 83 -12.87 -32.39 2.05
CA GLY A 83 -12.10 -32.39 0.82
C GLY A 83 -11.63 -31.00 0.39
N ALA A 84 -10.44 -30.92 -0.21
CA ALA A 84 -9.92 -29.66 -0.78
C ALA A 84 -10.77 -29.15 -1.96
N GLU A 85 -11.56 -30.03 -2.57
CA GLU A 85 -12.55 -29.72 -3.60
C GLU A 85 -13.73 -28.90 -3.07
N ASP A 86 -14.07 -29.03 -1.78
CA ASP A 86 -15.16 -28.30 -1.16
C ASP A 86 -14.71 -26.91 -0.68
N SER A 87 -13.44 -26.81 -0.27
CA SER A 87 -12.80 -25.54 0.10
C SER A 87 -11.29 -25.67 0.03
N VAL A 88 -10.62 -24.68 -0.57
CA VAL A 88 -9.15 -24.58 -0.61
C VAL A 88 -8.55 -24.66 0.80
N HIS A 89 -9.26 -24.17 1.81
CA HIS A 89 -8.86 -24.24 3.21
C HIS A 89 -8.71 -25.67 3.73
N TYR A 90 -9.58 -26.59 3.32
CA TYR A 90 -9.52 -27.99 3.75
C TYR A 90 -8.30 -28.74 3.19
N GLY A 91 -7.61 -28.17 2.20
CA GLY A 91 -6.32 -28.67 1.72
C GLY A 91 -5.15 -28.42 2.69
N LEU A 92 -5.33 -27.58 3.71
CA LEU A 92 -4.30 -27.29 4.71
C LEU A 92 -4.05 -28.50 5.63
N LYS A 93 -2.88 -28.55 6.23
CA LYS A 93 -2.47 -29.60 7.19
C LYS A 93 -2.41 -29.04 8.61
N GLU A 94 -2.33 -29.93 9.59
CA GLU A 94 -2.28 -29.57 11.01
C GLU A 94 -3.53 -28.81 11.51
N CYS A 95 -4.73 -29.23 11.10
CA CYS A 95 -6.01 -28.57 11.41
C CYS A 95 -6.20 -28.27 12.91
N LYS A 96 -5.70 -29.16 13.78
CA LYS A 96 -5.80 -29.06 15.25
C LYS A 96 -4.97 -27.93 15.87
N THR A 97 -4.09 -27.30 15.10
CA THR A 97 -3.37 -26.10 15.55
C THR A 97 -4.29 -24.89 15.68
N CYS A 98 -5.40 -24.88 14.94
CA CYS A 98 -6.37 -23.80 14.95
C CYS A 98 -7.76 -24.28 15.38
N HIS A 99 -8.22 -25.42 14.87
CA HIS A 99 -9.54 -25.98 15.13
C HIS A 99 -9.55 -26.95 16.29
N HIS A 100 -10.51 -26.80 17.20
CA HIS A 100 -10.77 -27.81 18.22
C HIS A 100 -11.82 -28.83 17.71
N PRO A 101 -11.57 -30.15 17.75
CA PRO A 101 -12.47 -31.15 17.17
C PRO A 101 -13.92 -31.13 17.69
N HIS A 102 -14.11 -30.72 18.95
CA HIS A 102 -15.44 -30.64 19.58
C HIS A 102 -16.10 -29.25 19.50
N TYR A 103 -15.40 -28.25 18.98
CA TYR A 103 -15.92 -26.89 18.78
C TYR A 103 -15.12 -26.17 17.67
N PRO A 104 -15.18 -26.67 16.43
CA PRO A 104 -14.21 -26.31 15.40
C PRO A 104 -14.23 -24.83 15.00
N LEU A 105 -15.32 -24.10 15.25
CA LEU A 105 -15.41 -22.68 14.87
C LEU A 105 -14.86 -21.72 15.93
N GLU A 106 -14.59 -22.15 17.16
CA GLU A 106 -13.91 -21.31 18.15
C GLU A 106 -12.40 -21.44 17.97
N MET A 107 -11.78 -20.39 17.43
CA MET A 107 -10.35 -20.33 17.12
C MET A 107 -9.72 -19.06 17.68
N ASP A 108 -8.46 -19.16 18.11
CA ASP A 108 -7.65 -18.01 18.51
C ASP A 108 -6.50 -17.78 17.52
N PHE A 109 -6.76 -16.91 16.54
CA PHE A 109 -5.78 -16.56 15.52
C PHE A 109 -4.55 -15.84 16.07
N ALA A 110 -4.61 -15.22 17.27
CA ALA A 110 -3.48 -14.54 17.87
C ALA A 110 -2.35 -15.51 18.27
N THR A 111 -2.70 -16.77 18.50
CA THR A 111 -1.76 -17.83 18.91
C THR A 111 -1.18 -18.62 17.73
N MET A 112 -1.64 -18.36 16.50
CA MET A 112 -1.24 -19.09 15.30
C MET A 112 0.14 -18.66 14.77
N GLY A 113 0.93 -19.60 14.26
CA GLY A 113 2.17 -19.35 13.52
C GLY A 113 1.98 -19.48 12.01
N GLY A 114 2.59 -18.59 11.22
CA GLY A 114 2.59 -18.67 9.74
C GLY A 114 1.23 -18.40 9.10
N GLY A 115 0.64 -17.23 9.38
CA GLY A 115 -0.74 -16.90 9.02
C GLY A 115 -0.95 -16.70 7.53
N LYS A 116 0.05 -16.20 6.79
CA LYS A 116 -0.12 -15.81 5.37
C LYS A 116 -0.76 -16.90 4.51
N ALA A 117 -0.25 -18.14 4.57
CA ALA A 117 -0.78 -19.24 3.75
C ALA A 117 -2.22 -19.63 4.13
N VAL A 118 -2.59 -19.51 5.41
CA VAL A 118 -3.93 -19.83 5.91
C VAL A 118 -4.92 -18.73 5.55
N CYS A 119 -4.57 -17.46 5.82
CA CYS A 119 -5.38 -16.30 5.50
C CYS A 119 -5.75 -16.27 4.01
N LEU A 120 -4.79 -16.63 3.15
CA LEU A 120 -4.94 -16.71 1.70
C LEU A 120 -6.02 -17.66 1.19
N THR A 121 -6.37 -18.68 1.96
CA THR A 121 -7.42 -19.63 1.57
C THR A 121 -8.81 -19.01 1.59
N CYS A 122 -9.00 -17.90 2.31
CA CYS A 122 -10.25 -17.13 2.39
C CYS A 122 -10.11 -15.70 1.86
N HIS A 123 -8.91 -15.12 1.94
CA HIS A 123 -8.56 -13.76 1.54
C HIS A 123 -7.54 -13.77 0.38
N PRO A 124 -7.89 -14.36 -0.78
CA PRO A 124 -6.94 -14.52 -1.88
C PRO A 124 -6.59 -13.20 -2.56
N ASP A 125 -7.44 -12.18 -2.45
CA ASP A 125 -7.23 -10.90 -3.13
C ASP A 125 -6.30 -9.98 -2.34
N GLN A 126 -6.33 -10.03 -1.01
CA GLN A 126 -5.54 -9.18 -0.13
C GLN A 126 -4.03 -9.40 -0.29
N CYS A 127 -3.59 -10.63 -0.57
CA CYS A 127 -2.18 -10.86 -0.92
C CYS A 127 -1.86 -10.48 -2.36
N LYS A 128 -2.79 -10.66 -3.31
CA LYS A 128 -2.56 -10.19 -4.69
C LYS A 128 -2.36 -8.68 -4.70
N GLU A 129 -3.10 -7.95 -3.88
CA GLU A 129 -2.91 -6.51 -3.64
C GLU A 129 -1.48 -6.22 -3.13
N LEU A 130 -1.05 -6.85 -2.03
CA LEU A 130 0.29 -6.68 -1.46
C LEU A 130 1.44 -7.09 -2.40
N GLU A 131 1.20 -8.05 -3.30
CA GLU A 131 2.16 -8.51 -4.30
C GLU A 131 2.20 -7.60 -5.54
N ALA A 132 1.05 -7.06 -5.94
CA ALA A 132 0.91 -6.17 -7.09
C ALA A 132 1.48 -4.77 -6.79
N ASP A 133 1.34 -4.30 -5.56
CA ASP A 133 1.79 -2.98 -5.12
C ASP A 133 2.70 -3.11 -3.86
N PRO A 134 3.95 -3.60 -4.02
CA PRO A 134 4.83 -3.90 -2.89
C PRO A 134 5.18 -2.67 -2.05
N SER A 135 5.31 -2.88 -0.74
CA SER A 135 5.78 -1.89 0.23
C SER A 135 6.60 -2.55 1.33
N GLU A 136 7.10 -1.75 2.27
CA GLU A 136 7.78 -2.26 3.47
C GLU A 136 6.88 -3.15 4.35
N HIS A 137 5.54 -3.11 4.15
CA HIS A 137 4.61 -4.01 4.81
C HIS A 137 4.46 -5.37 4.11
N THR A 138 4.87 -5.52 2.85
CA THR A 138 4.73 -6.78 2.09
C THR A 138 5.44 -7.98 2.72
N PRO A 139 6.61 -7.84 3.37
CA PRO A 139 7.27 -8.94 4.08
C PRO A 139 6.61 -9.35 5.40
N LEU A 140 5.73 -8.51 5.96
CA LEU A 140 5.08 -8.76 7.25
C LEU A 140 4.08 -9.90 7.15
N ASP A 141 3.91 -10.67 8.23
CA ASP A 141 2.83 -11.66 8.32
C ASP A 141 1.49 -10.92 8.55
N CYS A 142 0.39 -11.45 8.00
CA CYS A 142 -0.92 -10.83 8.11
C CYS A 142 -1.30 -10.47 9.55
N LYS A 143 -0.90 -11.30 10.53
CA LYS A 143 -1.22 -11.07 11.95
C LYS A 143 -0.44 -9.92 12.60
N GLU A 144 0.65 -9.47 11.99
CA GLU A 144 1.43 -8.34 12.50
C GLU A 144 0.64 -7.04 12.37
N CYS A 145 -0.25 -6.97 11.37
CA CYS A 145 -1.24 -5.91 11.22
C CYS A 145 -2.63 -6.32 11.72
N HIS A 146 -3.07 -7.56 11.51
CA HIS A 146 -4.40 -8.03 11.92
C HIS A 146 -4.35 -8.73 13.28
N VAL A 147 -4.44 -7.95 14.37
CA VAL A 147 -4.34 -8.47 15.75
C VAL A 147 -5.60 -9.21 16.20
N VAL A 148 -6.74 -8.91 15.58
CA VAL A 148 -8.01 -9.62 15.77
C VAL A 148 -8.66 -9.92 14.42
N HIS A 149 -9.31 -11.07 14.31
CA HIS A 149 -10.03 -11.43 13.10
C HIS A 149 -11.40 -10.72 13.05
N GLY A 150 -11.58 -9.80 12.11
CA GLY A 150 -12.77 -8.94 11.96
C GLY A 150 -12.44 -7.57 11.38
N ASN A 151 -13.43 -6.67 11.28
CA ASN A 151 -13.26 -5.34 10.65
C ASN A 151 -12.46 -4.34 11.49
N GLU A 152 -12.14 -4.67 12.74
CA GLU A 152 -11.40 -3.81 13.69
C GLU A 152 -9.95 -4.31 13.89
N GLY A 153 -9.46 -5.12 12.94
CA GLY A 153 -8.21 -5.86 13.09
C GLY A 153 -6.92 -5.05 12.95
N ILE A 154 -6.96 -3.91 12.25
CA ILE A 154 -5.76 -3.12 11.92
C ILE A 154 -5.55 -2.05 13.01
N PRO A 155 -4.38 -1.98 13.67
CA PRO A 155 -4.10 -0.93 14.63
C PRO A 155 -4.00 0.44 13.95
N GLU A 156 -4.20 1.50 14.73
CA GLU A 156 -3.87 2.86 14.29
C GLU A 156 -2.43 2.91 13.76
N CYS A 157 -2.21 3.50 12.59
CA CYS A 157 -0.90 3.53 11.93
C CYS A 157 0.17 4.15 12.83
N GLY A 158 -0.22 5.12 13.66
CA GLY A 158 0.63 5.79 14.65
C GLY A 158 1.14 4.89 15.79
N ALA A 159 0.64 3.65 15.92
CA ALA A 159 1.20 2.67 16.84
C ALA A 159 2.60 2.19 16.41
N CYS A 160 2.89 2.28 15.11
CA CYS A 160 4.17 1.89 14.52
C CYS A 160 4.90 3.06 13.85
N HIS A 161 4.19 4.05 13.29
CA HIS A 161 4.77 5.22 12.64
C HIS A 161 4.78 6.44 13.56
N GLY A 162 5.98 6.92 13.90
CA GLY A 162 6.16 8.02 14.84
C GLY A 162 6.12 9.40 14.17
N ALA A 163 5.40 10.35 14.76
CA ALA A 163 5.41 11.76 14.30
C ALA A 163 6.80 12.42 14.39
N ASP A 164 7.71 11.85 15.17
CA ASP A 164 9.11 12.26 15.27
C ASP A 164 9.96 11.80 14.07
N GLU A 165 9.53 10.78 13.32
CA GLU A 165 10.18 10.31 12.10
C GLU A 165 9.79 11.15 10.88
N SER A 166 8.53 11.59 10.84
CA SER A 166 8.02 12.50 9.82
C SER A 166 6.83 13.29 10.35
N VAL A 167 6.79 14.58 10.06
CA VAL A 167 5.65 15.45 10.37
C VAL A 167 4.37 14.93 9.70
N HIS A 168 4.48 14.24 8.56
CA HIS A 168 3.35 13.61 7.90
C HIS A 168 2.67 12.55 8.79
N TYR A 169 3.42 11.80 9.60
CA TYR A 169 2.87 10.78 10.49
C TYR A 169 2.13 11.38 11.70
N ALA A 170 2.16 12.71 11.88
CA ALA A 170 1.30 13.40 12.85
C ALA A 170 -0.14 13.58 12.35
N LEU A 171 -0.41 13.35 11.07
CA LEU A 171 -1.74 13.40 10.48
C LEU A 171 -2.61 12.24 11.00
N LYS A 172 -3.93 12.43 10.93
CA LYS A 172 -4.93 11.44 11.35
C LYS A 172 -5.66 10.89 10.13
N GLU A 173 -6.47 9.85 10.35
CA GLU A 173 -7.30 9.23 9.31
C GLU A 173 -6.46 8.71 8.12
N CYS A 174 -5.32 8.07 8.40
CA CYS A 174 -4.37 7.63 7.39
C CYS A 174 -5.04 6.79 6.28
N SER A 175 -6.06 6.00 6.64
CA SER A 175 -6.79 5.11 5.74
C SER A 175 -7.66 5.82 4.70
N THR A 176 -7.94 7.12 4.85
CA THR A 176 -8.65 7.89 3.80
C THR A 176 -7.78 8.11 2.58
N CYS A 177 -6.45 8.04 2.75
CA CYS A 177 -5.47 8.27 1.71
C CYS A 177 -4.70 6.98 1.38
N HIS A 178 -4.25 6.27 2.42
CA HIS A 178 -3.45 5.05 2.31
C HIS A 178 -4.30 3.80 2.50
N HIS A 179 -4.37 2.94 1.49
CA HIS A 179 -4.96 1.62 1.68
C HIS A 179 -3.98 0.69 2.40
N ALA A 180 -4.45 -0.08 3.38
CA ALA A 180 -3.56 -0.92 4.22
C ALA A 180 -2.72 -1.95 3.44
N HIS A 181 -3.24 -2.48 2.33
CA HIS A 181 -2.53 -3.46 1.49
C HIS A 181 -1.73 -2.86 0.33
N TYR A 182 -1.90 -1.57 0.04
CA TYR A 182 -1.15 -0.88 -1.02
C TYR A 182 -0.94 0.60 -0.64
N PRO A 183 -0.30 0.88 0.50
CA PRO A 183 -0.29 2.23 1.08
C PRO A 183 0.34 3.28 0.17
N LEU A 184 1.23 2.90 -0.75
CA LEU A 184 1.88 3.83 -1.66
C LEU A 184 1.05 4.20 -2.88
N LYS A 185 -0.02 3.45 -3.17
CA LYS A 185 -0.91 3.70 -4.29
C LYS A 185 -2.10 4.53 -3.81
N MET A 186 -2.00 5.82 -4.04
CA MET A 186 -3.00 6.81 -3.64
C MET A 186 -3.55 7.51 -4.87
N ASP A 187 -4.83 7.88 -4.81
CA ASP A 187 -5.45 8.76 -5.81
C ASP A 187 -5.52 10.18 -5.24
N PHE A 188 -4.64 11.06 -5.72
CA PHE A 188 -4.59 12.44 -5.24
C PHE A 188 -5.81 13.25 -5.67
N ALA A 189 -6.50 12.86 -6.74
CA ALA A 189 -7.70 13.55 -7.19
C ALA A 189 -8.87 13.48 -6.19
N GLN A 190 -8.83 12.52 -5.25
CA GLN A 190 -9.84 12.37 -4.19
C GLN A 190 -9.43 13.02 -2.87
N LEU A 191 -8.22 13.59 -2.78
CA LEU A 191 -7.76 14.28 -1.57
C LEU A 191 -8.51 15.59 -1.39
N SER A 192 -9.11 15.75 -0.21
CA SER A 192 -9.57 17.05 0.27
C SER A 192 -8.45 17.71 1.06
N ASP A 193 -8.30 19.03 0.91
CA ASP A 193 -7.28 19.83 1.59
C ASP A 193 -5.85 19.29 1.37
N ALA A 194 -5.51 18.92 0.13
CA ALA A 194 -4.23 18.33 -0.24
C ALA A 194 -3.04 19.19 0.20
N ARG A 195 -3.20 20.51 0.23
CA ARG A 195 -2.20 21.49 0.69
C ARG A 195 -1.68 21.16 2.09
N VAL A 196 -2.56 20.81 3.02
CA VAL A 196 -2.17 20.47 4.40
C VAL A 196 -1.22 19.27 4.39
N VAL A 197 -1.53 18.27 3.56
CA VAL A 197 -0.76 17.03 3.46
C VAL A 197 0.56 17.26 2.72
N CYS A 198 0.53 17.88 1.54
CA CYS A 198 1.69 18.11 0.70
C CYS A 198 2.76 18.96 1.40
N LEU A 199 2.35 19.99 2.14
CA LEU A 199 3.28 20.90 2.84
C LEU A 199 3.98 20.26 4.04
N THR A 200 3.54 19.08 4.51
CA THR A 200 4.30 18.33 5.53
C THR A 200 5.68 17.88 5.01
N CYS A 201 5.84 17.72 3.69
CA CYS A 201 7.09 17.33 3.03
C CYS A 201 7.62 18.39 2.05
N HIS A 202 6.75 19.26 1.51
CA HIS A 202 7.09 20.27 0.51
C HIS A 202 6.91 21.73 1.02
N PRO A 203 7.48 22.11 2.18
CA PRO A 203 7.25 23.43 2.79
C PRO A 203 7.76 24.58 1.90
N ASP A 204 8.83 24.34 1.15
CA ASP A 204 9.43 25.34 0.26
C ASP A 204 8.49 25.75 -0.87
N GLN A 205 7.65 24.82 -1.36
CA GLN A 205 6.72 25.12 -2.45
C GLN A 205 5.57 25.99 -1.95
N GLY A 206 5.06 25.71 -0.75
CA GLY A 206 4.10 26.58 -0.08
C GLY A 206 4.67 27.98 0.16
N SER A 207 5.92 28.06 0.63
CA SER A 207 6.62 29.32 0.86
C SER A 207 6.80 30.14 -0.43
N GLN A 208 7.08 29.49 -1.56
CA GLN A 208 7.18 30.15 -2.87
C GLN A 208 5.83 30.73 -3.31
N MET A 209 4.75 29.96 -3.20
CA MET A 209 3.40 30.40 -3.58
C MET A 209 2.89 31.54 -2.67
N GLU A 210 3.32 31.57 -1.40
CA GLU A 210 3.03 32.67 -0.48
C GLU A 210 3.84 33.94 -0.80
N ALA A 211 5.11 33.79 -1.16
CA ALA A 211 6.01 34.91 -1.45
C ALA A 211 5.69 35.59 -2.79
N GLU A 212 5.26 34.83 -3.80
CA GLU A 212 4.98 35.29 -5.17
C GLU A 212 3.55 34.87 -5.58
N PRO A 213 2.51 35.44 -4.93
CA PRO A 213 1.14 35.00 -5.11
C PRO A 213 0.66 35.23 -6.55
N SER A 214 -0.04 34.22 -7.08
CA SER A 214 -0.75 34.27 -8.36
C SER A 214 -2.13 33.64 -8.18
N GLU A 215 -2.95 33.60 -9.24
CA GLU A 215 -4.23 32.88 -9.20
C GLU A 215 -4.04 31.39 -8.83
N HIS A 216 -2.87 30.80 -9.14
CA HIS A 216 -2.54 29.43 -8.73
C HIS A 216 -2.41 29.28 -7.20
N ALA A 217 -2.18 30.36 -6.45
CA ALA A 217 -2.13 30.30 -4.99
C ALA A 217 -3.47 29.87 -4.37
N GLY A 218 -4.58 30.10 -5.08
CA GLY A 218 -5.93 29.66 -4.70
C GLY A 218 -6.26 28.22 -5.04
N LEU A 219 -5.44 27.54 -5.85
CA LEU A 219 -5.61 26.13 -6.20
C LEU A 219 -4.97 25.24 -5.14
N ASP A 220 -5.52 24.04 -4.98
CA ASP A 220 -4.93 22.99 -4.16
C ASP A 220 -3.82 22.24 -4.92
N CYS A 221 -2.88 21.62 -4.20
CA CYS A 221 -1.69 20.99 -4.80
C CYS A 221 -2.05 19.88 -5.79
N ASN A 222 -3.11 19.12 -5.50
CA ASN A 222 -3.61 18.02 -6.32
C ASN A 222 -4.38 18.48 -7.58
N GLU A 223 -4.60 19.78 -7.78
CA GLU A 223 -5.16 20.29 -9.03
C GLU A 223 -4.13 20.29 -10.17
N CYS A 224 -2.84 20.37 -9.83
CA CYS A 224 -1.74 20.23 -10.78
C CYS A 224 -0.98 18.90 -10.60
N HIS A 225 -0.87 18.39 -9.37
CA HIS A 225 -0.17 17.14 -9.05
C HIS A 225 -1.16 15.97 -8.91
N LEU A 226 -1.58 15.40 -10.04
CA LEU A 226 -2.55 14.29 -10.06
C LEU A 226 -2.00 12.96 -9.52
N ALA A 227 -0.68 12.82 -9.51
CA ALA A 227 0.03 11.71 -8.88
C ALA A 227 1.31 12.22 -8.21
N HIS A 228 1.78 11.52 -7.19
CA HIS A 228 2.98 11.92 -6.48
C HIS A 228 4.21 11.84 -7.39
N GLY A 229 4.93 12.96 -7.52
CA GLY A 229 6.08 13.08 -8.43
C GLY A 229 5.72 13.42 -9.88
N GLU A 230 4.43 13.54 -10.19
CA GLU A 230 3.93 13.96 -11.49
C GLU A 230 3.25 15.33 -11.39
N ALA A 231 3.27 16.10 -12.48
CA ALA A 231 2.59 17.38 -12.60
C ALA A 231 2.01 17.53 -14.00
N THR A 232 0.85 18.16 -14.11
CA THR A 232 0.27 18.54 -15.40
C THR A 232 1.14 19.59 -16.08
N GLU A 233 1.32 19.46 -17.40
CA GLU A 233 2.02 20.46 -18.19
C GLU A 233 1.20 21.77 -18.28
N CYS A 234 1.89 22.92 -18.35
CA CYS A 234 1.24 24.22 -18.46
C CYS A 234 0.25 24.29 -19.63
N THR A 235 0.60 23.67 -20.75
CA THR A 235 -0.19 23.65 -22.00
C THR A 235 -1.50 22.85 -21.90
N GLY A 236 -1.70 22.10 -20.82
CA GLY A 236 -3.00 21.51 -20.51
C GLY A 236 -4.08 22.55 -20.17
N CYS A 237 -3.67 23.75 -19.74
CA CYS A 237 -4.58 24.83 -19.33
C CYS A 237 -4.25 26.20 -19.96
N HIS A 238 -3.00 26.45 -20.31
CA HIS A 238 -2.51 27.72 -20.84
C HIS A 238 -2.10 27.60 -22.31
N GLU A 239 -2.43 28.61 -23.11
CA GLU A 239 -1.91 28.71 -24.47
C GLU A 239 -0.45 29.20 -24.43
N PRO A 240 0.47 28.58 -25.20
CA PRO A 240 1.85 29.05 -25.29
C PRO A 240 1.94 30.43 -25.97
N HIS A 241 3.06 31.12 -25.74
CA HIS A 241 3.32 32.44 -26.36
C HIS A 241 3.72 32.35 -27.84
N SER A 242 4.02 31.16 -28.35
CA SER A 242 4.23 30.88 -29.77
C SER A 242 3.84 29.44 -30.09
N GLN A 243 3.63 29.12 -31.37
CA GLN A 243 3.23 27.77 -31.78
C GLN A 243 4.37 26.74 -31.63
N GLU A 244 5.61 27.22 -31.60
CA GLU A 244 6.81 26.39 -31.48
C GLU A 244 7.22 26.13 -30.03
N MET A 245 6.66 26.87 -29.07
CA MET A 245 7.02 26.78 -27.66
C MET A 245 6.45 25.51 -27.02
N VAL A 246 7.33 24.73 -26.37
CA VAL A 246 6.96 23.51 -25.65
C VAL A 246 7.10 23.71 -24.14
N TYR A 247 6.61 22.75 -23.34
CA TYR A 247 6.58 22.84 -21.88
C TYR A 247 7.94 23.22 -21.23
N ASN A 248 9.05 22.64 -21.69
CA ASN A 248 10.37 22.96 -21.15
C ASN A 248 10.80 24.41 -21.43
N ASP A 249 10.32 25.02 -22.52
CA ASP A 249 10.61 26.42 -22.82
C ASP A 249 9.93 27.34 -21.79
N CYS A 250 8.71 26.98 -21.33
CA CYS A 250 7.99 27.72 -20.30
C CYS A 250 8.83 27.83 -19.01
N LEU A 251 9.53 26.75 -18.64
CA LEU A 251 10.37 26.67 -17.43
C LEU A 251 11.63 27.56 -17.49
N SER A 252 11.98 28.06 -18.68
CA SER A 252 13.10 29.00 -18.84
C SER A 252 12.76 30.39 -18.29
N CYS A 253 11.47 30.68 -18.10
CA CYS A 253 10.96 31.99 -17.67
C CYS A 253 10.03 31.89 -16.45
N HIS A 254 9.16 30.88 -16.43
CA HIS A 254 8.12 30.68 -15.42
C HIS A 254 8.51 29.57 -14.45
N LYS A 255 8.42 29.84 -13.15
CA LYS A 255 8.52 28.80 -12.12
C LYS A 255 7.13 28.26 -11.79
N PRO A 256 6.91 26.94 -11.71
CA PRO A 256 5.58 26.37 -11.45
C PRO A 256 4.86 26.91 -10.21
N HIS A 257 5.60 27.15 -9.11
CA HIS A 257 5.06 27.69 -7.85
C HIS A 257 5.20 29.22 -7.70
N ALA A 258 5.71 29.89 -8.73
CA ALA A 258 5.82 31.35 -8.81
C ALA A 258 5.74 31.82 -10.27
N PRO A 259 4.65 31.49 -11.00
CA PRO A 259 4.63 31.61 -12.46
C PRO A 259 4.65 33.07 -12.93
N VAL A 260 4.19 34.02 -12.11
CA VAL A 260 4.20 35.45 -12.47
C VAL A 260 5.53 36.15 -12.17
N ALA A 261 6.38 35.53 -11.35
CA ALA A 261 7.72 36.03 -11.04
C ALA A 261 8.71 35.58 -12.12
N VAL A 262 8.58 36.19 -13.31
CA VAL A 262 9.32 35.82 -14.52
C VAL A 262 10.81 36.11 -14.34
N ARG A 263 11.61 35.04 -14.37
CA ARG A 263 13.07 35.08 -14.23
C ARG A 263 13.68 34.10 -15.23
N TYR A 264 14.77 34.50 -15.86
CA TYR A 264 15.39 33.73 -16.94
C TYR A 264 16.92 33.83 -16.89
N GLY A 265 17.58 32.88 -17.55
CA GLY A 265 19.04 32.84 -17.66
C GLY A 265 19.58 33.63 -18.86
N ASP A 266 20.89 33.80 -18.89
CA ASP A 266 21.61 34.53 -19.93
C ASP A 266 21.68 33.78 -21.27
N ASP A 267 21.23 32.54 -21.33
CA ASP A 267 21.22 31.67 -22.50
C ASP A 267 19.94 31.80 -23.34
N LEU A 268 18.93 32.52 -22.84
CA LEU A 268 17.67 32.72 -23.56
C LEU A 268 17.89 33.45 -24.90
N THR A 269 17.23 32.95 -25.94
CA THR A 269 17.35 33.48 -27.29
C THR A 269 16.35 34.61 -27.54
N SER A 270 16.74 35.65 -28.29
CA SER A 270 15.89 36.83 -28.51
C SER A 270 14.53 36.52 -29.15
N ASN A 271 14.40 35.45 -29.93
CA ASN A 271 13.11 35.03 -30.51
C ASN A 271 12.07 34.63 -29.45
N MET A 272 12.50 34.12 -28.29
CA MET A 272 11.60 33.81 -27.18
C MET A 272 11.01 35.10 -26.59
N CYS A 273 11.80 36.17 -26.51
CA CYS A 273 11.31 37.49 -26.09
C CYS A 273 10.37 38.08 -27.15
N SER A 274 10.73 37.98 -28.43
CA SER A 274 9.93 38.49 -29.55
C SER A 274 8.58 37.79 -29.73
N SER A 275 8.37 36.64 -29.09
CA SER A 275 7.07 35.95 -29.10
C SER A 275 5.99 36.76 -28.35
N CYS A 276 6.40 37.66 -27.43
CA CYS A 276 5.51 38.65 -26.81
C CYS A 276 5.86 40.09 -27.23
N HIS A 277 7.14 40.37 -27.46
CA HIS A 277 7.68 41.67 -27.83
C HIS A 277 7.96 41.77 -29.33
N GLU A 278 6.93 41.54 -30.14
CA GLU A 278 7.06 41.48 -31.62
C GLU A 278 7.58 42.82 -32.19
N GLU A 279 7.09 43.94 -31.66
CA GLU A 279 7.47 45.28 -32.14
C GLU A 279 8.93 45.60 -31.84
N GLU A 280 9.39 45.35 -30.61
CA GLU A 280 10.77 45.58 -30.18
C GLU A 280 11.74 44.65 -30.90
N GLY A 281 11.36 43.37 -31.07
CA GLY A 281 12.13 42.40 -31.84
C GLY A 281 12.28 42.82 -33.30
N ALA A 282 11.20 43.30 -33.93
CA ALA A 282 11.23 43.80 -35.30
C ALA A 282 12.03 45.10 -35.44
N ALA A 283 11.92 46.00 -34.46
CA ALA A 283 12.68 47.25 -34.40
C ALA A 283 14.19 46.98 -34.33
N LEU A 284 14.61 46.10 -33.40
CA LEU A 284 15.99 45.69 -33.26
C LEU A 284 16.49 44.99 -34.52
N ALA A 285 15.69 44.08 -35.11
CA ALA A 285 16.03 43.36 -36.33
C ALA A 285 16.23 44.28 -37.55
N LYS A 286 15.54 45.43 -37.59
CA LYS A 286 15.65 46.42 -38.67
C LYS A 286 16.81 47.41 -38.47
N SER A 287 17.26 47.59 -37.23
CA SER A 287 18.32 48.53 -36.89
C SER A 287 19.62 48.23 -37.64
N THR A 288 20.27 49.26 -38.15
CA THR A 288 21.60 49.16 -38.80
C THR A 288 22.75 49.48 -37.84
N LYS A 289 22.44 49.72 -36.57
CA LYS A 289 23.42 50.08 -35.53
C LYS A 289 23.90 48.82 -34.80
N ALA A 290 25.07 48.91 -34.15
CA ALA A 290 25.73 47.77 -33.50
C ALA A 290 24.89 47.03 -32.44
N HIS A 291 23.89 47.69 -31.83
CA HIS A 291 23.02 47.04 -30.86
C HIS A 291 22.14 45.93 -31.47
N HIS A 292 21.94 45.92 -32.80
CA HIS A 292 21.24 44.85 -33.51
C HIS A 292 21.84 43.45 -33.26
N GLU A 293 23.16 43.38 -33.01
CA GLU A 293 23.87 42.11 -32.76
C GLU A 293 23.73 41.62 -31.31
N LEU A 294 23.16 42.43 -30.41
CA LEU A 294 22.99 42.07 -29.00
C LEU A 294 21.73 41.23 -28.80
N ARG A 295 21.80 40.31 -27.84
CA ARG A 295 20.61 39.55 -27.40
C ARG A 295 19.83 40.35 -26.37
N CYS A 296 18.52 40.08 -26.28
CA CYS A 296 17.65 40.77 -25.32
C CYS A 296 18.20 40.67 -23.88
N VAL A 297 18.64 39.48 -23.48
CA VAL A 297 19.18 39.20 -22.13
C VAL A 297 20.52 39.87 -21.82
N GLU A 298 21.22 40.41 -22.81
CA GLU A 298 22.47 41.15 -22.58
C GLU A 298 22.21 42.58 -22.07
N CYS A 299 20.99 43.09 -22.29
CA CYS A 299 20.53 44.36 -21.75
C CYS A 299 19.44 44.18 -20.67
N HIS A 300 18.66 43.10 -20.74
CA HIS A 300 17.58 42.78 -19.81
C HIS A 300 17.95 41.60 -18.93
N GLU A 301 18.79 41.84 -17.93
CA GLU A 301 19.43 40.77 -17.15
C GLU A 301 18.52 40.15 -16.07
N SER A 302 18.51 38.82 -15.99
CA SER A 302 17.99 37.97 -14.89
C SER A 302 16.49 38.03 -14.55
N GLU A 303 15.85 39.19 -14.64
CA GLU A 303 14.46 39.41 -14.26
C GLU A 303 13.71 40.17 -15.36
N HIS A 304 12.46 39.79 -15.59
CA HIS A 304 11.62 40.46 -16.58
C HIS A 304 11.46 41.95 -16.26
N MET A 305 11.60 42.79 -17.28
CA MET A 305 11.64 44.26 -17.21
C MET A 305 12.89 44.87 -16.56
N ALA A 306 13.84 44.07 -16.05
CA ALA A 306 15.14 44.60 -15.65
C ALA A 306 15.84 45.20 -16.88
N THR A 307 16.57 46.29 -16.68
CA THR A 307 17.38 46.93 -17.73
C THR A 307 18.72 47.35 -17.16
N SER A 308 19.77 47.09 -17.93
CA SER A 308 21.12 47.55 -17.63
C SER A 308 21.29 49.00 -18.11
N GLY A 309 21.93 49.83 -17.29
CA GLY A 309 22.27 51.20 -17.66
C GLY A 309 23.27 51.22 -18.82
N CYS A 310 23.21 52.23 -19.70
CA CYS A 310 24.11 52.34 -20.84
C CYS A 310 25.59 52.36 -20.43
N GLU A 311 25.89 52.91 -19.25
CA GLU A 311 27.20 53.00 -18.62
C GLU A 311 27.84 51.65 -18.28
N VAL A 312 27.05 50.57 -18.20
CA VAL A 312 27.57 49.21 -17.94
C VAL A 312 28.50 48.78 -19.07
N CYS A 313 28.19 49.15 -20.32
CA CYS A 313 28.99 48.82 -21.50
C CYS A 313 29.69 50.05 -22.10
N HIS A 314 29.18 51.26 -21.86
CA HIS A 314 29.75 52.52 -22.37
C HIS A 314 30.51 53.31 -21.30
N ASP A 315 31.37 52.62 -20.55
CA ASP A 315 32.20 53.18 -19.48
C ASP A 315 33.09 54.34 -19.95
N ALA A 316 33.64 54.26 -21.16
CA ALA A 316 34.52 55.26 -21.75
C ALA A 316 33.79 56.47 -22.35
N LYS A 317 32.45 56.50 -22.36
CA LYS A 317 31.58 57.49 -23.01
C LYS A 317 31.94 57.75 -24.50
N PRO A 318 31.12 57.30 -25.47
CA PRO A 318 31.46 57.35 -26.89
C PRO A 318 31.53 58.76 -27.48
N HIS A 319 31.03 59.78 -26.76
CA HIS A 319 30.99 61.17 -27.19
C HIS A 319 31.84 62.07 -26.31
N SER A 320 32.02 63.33 -26.73
CA SER A 320 32.73 64.32 -25.93
C SER A 320 32.03 64.60 -24.60
N SER A 321 32.82 64.96 -23.57
CA SER A 321 32.29 65.30 -22.24
C SER A 321 31.24 66.41 -22.29
N PHE A 322 31.41 67.39 -23.20
CA PHE A 322 30.46 68.48 -23.40
C PHE A 322 29.04 68.00 -23.75
N MET A 323 28.90 66.97 -24.59
CA MET A 323 27.57 66.43 -24.92
C MET A 323 26.93 65.76 -23.70
N HIS A 324 27.70 64.95 -22.97
CA HIS A 324 27.20 64.29 -21.76
C HIS A 324 26.89 65.26 -20.60
N GLU A 325 27.55 66.42 -20.53
CA GLU A 325 27.20 67.48 -19.58
C GLU A 325 25.92 68.23 -19.94
N LYS A 326 25.64 68.41 -21.24
CA LYS A 326 24.46 69.13 -21.73
C LYS A 326 23.21 68.27 -21.78
N THR A 327 23.35 67.00 -22.12
CA THR A 327 22.28 66.01 -22.21
C THR A 327 22.71 64.74 -21.46
N PRO A 328 22.51 64.69 -20.13
CA PRO A 328 22.94 63.55 -19.33
C PRO A 328 22.09 62.30 -19.57
N ASN A 329 20.84 62.43 -20.02
CA ASN A 329 19.99 61.31 -20.41
C ASN A 329 20.24 60.94 -21.88
N CYS A 330 20.74 59.73 -22.10
CA CYS A 330 21.06 59.22 -23.43
C CYS A 330 19.83 59.17 -24.37
N LEU A 331 18.65 58.85 -23.82
CA LEU A 331 17.42 58.66 -24.59
C LEU A 331 16.86 59.95 -25.18
N ASP A 332 17.28 61.13 -24.70
CA ASP A 332 16.86 62.42 -25.26
C ASP A 332 17.32 62.60 -26.72
N CYS A 333 18.41 61.93 -27.11
CA CYS A 333 18.92 61.92 -28.49
C CYS A 333 18.84 60.54 -29.13
N HIS A 334 19.12 59.47 -28.38
CA HIS A 334 19.12 58.10 -28.91
C HIS A 334 17.73 57.48 -29.03
N ARG A 335 16.71 58.07 -28.37
CA ARG A 335 15.28 57.72 -28.38
C ARG A 335 14.94 56.34 -27.85
N ASP A 336 15.39 55.30 -28.53
CA ASP A 336 15.04 53.91 -28.27
C ASP A 336 16.28 53.02 -28.44
N PRO A 337 16.70 52.26 -27.41
CA PRO A 337 17.79 51.30 -27.53
C PRO A 337 17.54 50.21 -28.59
N HIS A 338 16.28 49.86 -28.86
CA HIS A 338 15.91 48.88 -29.90
C HIS A 338 15.94 49.50 -31.31
N ALA A 339 15.72 50.81 -31.41
CA ALA A 339 15.67 51.56 -32.66
C ALA A 339 16.50 52.84 -32.57
N LEU A 340 17.79 52.69 -32.26
CA LEU A 340 18.70 53.84 -32.12
C LEU A 340 18.61 54.73 -33.35
N ALA A 341 18.33 56.02 -33.11
CA ALA A 341 18.04 57.00 -34.16
C ALA A 341 18.99 56.84 -35.37
N GLU A 342 18.41 56.61 -36.55
CA GLU A 342 19.14 56.46 -37.82
C GLU A 342 19.95 57.71 -38.14
#